data_AF-M1ENF2-F1
#
_entry.id   AF-M1ENF2-F1
#
_cell.length_a   1.000
_cell.length_b   1.000
_cell.length_c   1.000
_cell.angle_alpha   90.00
_cell.angle_beta   90.00
_cell.angle_gamma   90.00
#
_symmetry.space_group_name_H-M   'P 1'
#
loop_
_entity.id
_entity.type
_entity.pdbx_description
1 polymer ?
#
loop_
_entity_poly.entity_id
_entity_poly.type
_entity_poly.pdbx_seq_one_letter_code
_entity_poly.pdbx_strand_id
1 'polypeptide(L)' 'SKENKQQVERKRHIGNDIVTIVFQEGEEPSPAFKPSMIRSHFTHIFALVRYDQQNDNYRLKIFSEESVPLFGPP' A
#
# COMPACT_ATOMS: atom_id res chain seq x y z
N SER A 1 -6.22 -23.54 -0.65
CA SER A 1 -6.47 -24.45 0.48
C SER A 1 -6.76 -23.68 1.76
N LYS A 2 -7.62 -24.21 2.64
CA LYS A 2 -7.96 -23.62 3.96
C LYS A 2 -6.74 -23.32 4.86
N GLU A 3 -5.57 -23.83 4.50
CA GLU A 3 -4.29 -23.64 5.17
C GLU A 3 -3.45 -22.45 4.66
N ASN A 4 -3.81 -21.83 3.52
CA ASN A 4 -3.05 -20.69 2.97
C ASN A 4 -3.75 -19.34 3.21
N LYS A 5 -4.19 -19.09 4.45
CA LYS A 5 -4.87 -17.83 4.84
C LYS A 5 -4.01 -16.60 4.57
N GLN A 6 -2.69 -16.72 4.73
CA GLN A 6 -1.75 -15.60 4.54
C GLN A 6 -1.25 -15.45 3.10
N GLN A 7 -1.67 -16.31 2.16
CA GLN A 7 -1.20 -16.32 0.77
C GLN A 7 0.33 -16.20 0.69
N VAL A 8 1.05 -17.11 1.37
CA VAL A 8 2.49 -17.01 1.66
C VAL A 8 3.33 -16.78 0.40
N GLU A 9 3.01 -17.44 -0.72
CA GLU A 9 3.71 -17.22 -1.99
C GLU A 9 3.53 -15.79 -2.53
N ARG A 10 2.33 -15.20 -2.47
CA ARG A 10 2.13 -13.77 -2.82
C ARG A 10 2.84 -12.84 -1.85
N LYS A 11 2.82 -13.18 -0.56
CA LYS A 11 3.50 -12.44 0.51
C LYS A 11 5.03 -12.50 0.39
N ARG A 12 5.61 -13.58 -0.14
CA ARG A 12 7.05 -13.67 -0.44
C ARG A 12 7.47 -12.67 -1.52
N HIS A 13 6.63 -12.43 -2.52
CA HIS A 13 6.93 -11.46 -3.57
C HIS A 13 6.73 -10.03 -3.07
N ILE A 14 5.54 -9.71 -2.54
CA ILE A 14 5.20 -8.35 -2.07
C ILE A 14 6.01 -7.95 -0.82
N GLY A 15 6.27 -8.89 0.09
CA GLY A 15 7.01 -8.64 1.32
C GLY A 15 8.52 -8.52 1.14
N ASN A 16 9.06 -8.71 -0.07
CA ASN A 16 10.46 -8.42 -0.38
C ASN A 16 10.60 -7.19 -1.31
N ASP A 17 9.48 -6.58 -1.69
CA ASP A 17 9.47 -5.36 -2.49
C ASP A 17 9.72 -4.14 -1.62
N ILE A 18 10.54 -3.22 -2.13
CA ILE A 18 10.90 -1.96 -1.47
C ILE A 18 9.74 -0.95 -1.50
N VAL A 19 8.95 -0.99 -2.58
CA VAL A 19 7.83 -0.10 -2.84
C VAL A 19 6.58 -0.92 -3.14
N THR A 20 5.49 -0.69 -2.41
CA THR A 20 4.19 -1.35 -2.64
C THR A 20 3.13 -0.33 -3.05
N ILE A 21 2.41 -0.60 -4.14
CA ILE A 21 1.24 0.18 -4.55
C ILE A 21 -0.02 -0.50 -4.03
N VAL A 22 -0.87 0.26 -3.33
CA VAL A 22 -2.14 -0.20 -2.77
C VAL A 22 -3.27 0.53 -3.47
N PHE A 23 -4.11 -0.20 -4.20
CA PHE A 23 -5.32 0.35 -4.80
C PHE A 23 -6.51 0.09 -3.87
N GLN A 24 -7.22 1.15 -3.48
CA GLN A 24 -8.41 1.06 -2.63
C GLN A 24 -9.63 1.55 -3.41
N GLU A 25 -10.61 0.65 -3.56
CA GLU A 25 -11.89 0.89 -4.22
C GLU A 25 -12.99 1.19 -3.17
N GLY A 26 -13.82 2.20 -3.43
CA GLY A 26 -14.98 2.58 -2.59
C GLY A 26 -14.78 3.77 -1.64
N GLU A 27 -15.90 4.40 -1.25
CA GLU A 27 -15.97 5.57 -0.35
C GLU A 27 -16.02 5.21 1.15
N GLU A 28 -15.95 3.92 1.51
CA GLU A 28 -16.23 3.45 2.87
C GLU A 28 -15.34 4.10 3.95
N PRO A 29 -15.90 4.47 5.12
CA PRO A 29 -15.16 4.99 6.27
C PRO A 29 -14.40 3.88 7.02
N SER A 30 -14.23 2.71 6.39
CA SER A 30 -13.47 1.57 6.92
C SER A 30 -11.96 1.84 6.82
N PRO A 31 -11.15 1.25 7.71
CA PRO A 31 -9.93 1.87 8.19
C PRO A 31 -9.01 2.20 7.01
N ALA A 32 -8.68 3.50 6.89
CA ALA A 32 -7.71 3.97 5.93
C ALA A 32 -6.46 3.07 6.03
N PHE A 33 -6.01 2.56 4.88
CA PHE A 33 -4.81 1.74 4.80
C PHE A 33 -3.71 2.34 5.70
N LYS A 34 -3.19 1.52 6.61
CA LYS A 34 -2.05 1.88 7.45
C LYS A 34 -0.87 1.02 7.03
N PRO A 35 0.32 1.59 6.82
CA PRO A 35 1.54 0.83 6.55
C PRO A 35 1.77 -0.31 7.55
N SER A 36 1.40 -0.12 8.82
CA SER A 36 1.49 -1.14 9.88
C SER A 36 0.70 -2.42 9.64
N MET A 37 -0.24 -2.43 8.68
CA MET A 37 -0.99 -3.62 8.27
C MET A 37 -0.13 -4.61 7.49
N ILE A 38 0.95 -4.15 6.85
CA ILE A 38 1.89 -4.98 6.09
C ILE A 38 3.23 -4.96 6.82
N ARG A 39 3.55 -6.04 7.54
CA ARG A 39 4.87 -6.23 8.15
C ARG A 39 5.82 -6.89 7.16
N SER A 40 6.76 -6.09 6.66
CA SER A 40 7.91 -6.53 5.87
C SER A 40 9.16 -5.78 6.35
N HIS A 41 10.32 -6.44 6.35
CA HIS A 41 11.62 -5.79 6.57
C HIS A 41 12.12 -5.00 5.36
N PHE A 42 11.57 -5.28 4.18
CA PHE A 42 12.02 -4.72 2.91
C PHE A 42 11.13 -3.60 2.40
N THR A 43 9.85 -3.59 2.77
CA THR A 43 8.91 -2.56 2.29
C THR A 43 9.05 -1.27 3.09
N HIS A 44 9.64 -0.25 2.46
CA HIS A 44 9.86 1.07 3.08
C HIS A 44 8.90 2.14 2.56
N ILE A 45 8.25 1.90 1.42
CA ILE A 45 7.35 2.88 0.77
C ILE A 45 6.03 2.21 0.40
N PHE A 46 4.92 2.89 0.70
CA PHE A 46 3.57 2.55 0.25
C PHE A 46 2.96 3.70 -0.54
N ALA A 47 2.47 3.41 -1.74
CA ALA A 47 1.71 4.34 -2.58
C ALA A 47 0.23 3.93 -2.58
N LEU A 48 -0.61 4.63 -1.81
CA LEU A 48 -2.03 4.40 -1.75
C LEU A 48 -2.74 5.20 -2.84
N VAL A 49 -3.33 4.50 -3.80
CA VAL A 49 -4.16 5.07 -4.86
C VAL A 49 -5.62 4.82 -4.53
N ARG A 50 -6.42 5.89 -4.50
CA ARG A 50 -7.87 5.84 -4.34
C ARG A 50 -8.55 6.44 -5.55
N TYR A 51 -9.56 5.75 -6.05
CA TYR A 51 -10.45 6.32 -7.04
C TYR A 51 -11.54 7.13 -6.34
N ASP A 52 -11.66 8.40 -6.72
CA ASP A 52 -12.71 9.32 -6.30
C ASP A 52 -13.77 9.37 -7.39
N GLN A 53 -14.86 8.66 -7.17
CA GLN A 53 -15.95 8.54 -8.13
C GLN A 53 -16.74 9.85 -8.29
N GLN A 54 -16.75 10.73 -7.28
CA GLN A 54 -17.48 11.99 -7.35
C GLN A 54 -16.81 12.99 -8.28
N ASN A 55 -15.47 12.98 -8.30
CA ASN A 55 -14.66 13.90 -9.08
C ASN A 55 -13.97 13.25 -10.29
N ASP A 56 -14.29 11.98 -10.58
CA ASP A 56 -13.70 11.16 -11.65
C ASP A 56 -12.16 11.27 -11.70
N ASN A 57 -11.51 11.08 -10.55
CA ASN A 57 -10.06 11.22 -10.44
C ASN A 57 -9.41 10.21 -9.49
N TYR A 58 -8.08 10.15 -9.54
CA TYR A 58 -7.29 9.34 -8.63
C TYR A 58 -6.57 10.22 -7.61
N ARG A 59 -6.72 9.88 -6.33
CA ARG A 59 -5.98 10.48 -5.23
C ARG A 59 -4.84 9.55 -4.81
N LEU A 60 -3.63 10.08 -4.83
CA LEU A 60 -2.41 9.38 -4.39
C LEU A 60 -2.00 9.86 -3.00
N LYS A 61 -1.71 8.93 -2.09
CA LYS A 61 -1.06 9.20 -0.80
C LYS A 61 0.18 8.33 -0.67
N ILE A 62 1.32 8.94 -0.37
CA ILE A 62 2.57 8.24 -0.14
C ILE A 62 2.82 8.13 1.36
N PHE A 63 3.18 6.93 1.79
CA PHE A 63 3.73 6.67 3.11
C PHE A 63 5.14 6.13 2.94
N SER A 64 6.10 6.72 3.64
CA SER A 64 7.48 6.23 3.66
C SER A 64 7.97 6.18 5.10
N GLU A 65 8.95 5.32 5.35
CA GLU A 65 9.71 5.39 6.60
C GLU A 65 10.50 6.71 6.69
N GLU A 66 10.76 7.19 7.90
CA GLU A 66 11.51 8.43 8.15
C GLU A 66 12.95 8.39 7.61
N SER A 67 13.51 7.18 7.48
CA SER A 67 14.85 6.93 6.94
C SER A 67 14.93 7.13 5.42
N VAL A 68 13.79 7.17 4.72
CA VAL A 68 13.74 7.32 3.26
C VAL A 68 13.87 8.81 2.91
N PRO A 69 14.89 9.21 2.12
CA PRO A 69 15.03 10.59 1.66
C PRO A 69 13.81 11.05 0.86
N LEU A 70 13.51 12.35 0.84
CA LEU A 70 12.47 12.91 -0.03
C LEU A 70 12.68 12.49 -1.49
N PHE A 71 11.62 11.99 -2.13
CA PHE A 71 11.63 11.52 -3.51
C PHE A 71 10.31 11.91 -4.20
N GLY A 72 10.34 11.92 -5.53
CA GLY A 72 9.16 12.21 -6.36
C GLY A 72 9.40 13.34 -7.35
N PRO A 73 8.37 13.68 -8.15
CA PRO A 73 8.43 14.80 -9.08
C PRO A 73 8.54 16.14 -8.33
N PRO A 74 9.16 17.17 -8.95
CA PRO A 74 9.29 18.51 -8.39
C PRO A 74 7.96 19.25 -8.26
#